data_AF-A0A8J2LII9-F1
#
_entry.id   AF-A0A8J2LII9-F1
#
_cell.length_a   1.000
_cell.length_b   1.000
_cell.length_c   1.000
_cell.angle_alpha   90.00
_cell.angle_beta   90.00
_cell.angle_gamma   90.00
#
_symmetry.space_group_name_H-M   'P 1'
#
loop_
_entity.id
_entity.type
_entity.pdbx_description
1 polymer ?
#
loop_
_entity_poly.entity_id
_entity_poly.type
_entity_poly.pdbx_seq_one_letter_code
_entity_poly.pdbx_strand_id
1 'polypeptide(L)' 'GLGPRCKALYDHGIPTQDRSLIMNMHNTMRQQIATGNERRGKPGPQPSAANMRQMAIYWSGGLSNMLRRL' A
#
# COMPACT_ATOMS: atom_id res chain seq x y z
N GLY A 1 11.18 11.29 20.85
CA GLY A 1 9.93 12.05 21.07
C GLY A 1 9.51 12.72 19.77
N LEU A 2 8.29 13.25 19.69
CA LEU A 2 7.81 13.97 18.52
C LEU A 2 8.68 15.21 18.24
N GLY A 3 8.84 15.54 16.96
CA GLY A 3 9.66 16.68 16.55
C GLY A 3 9.05 18.02 16.97
N PRO A 4 9.86 19.08 17.14
CA PRO A 4 9.41 20.38 17.66
C PRO A 4 8.37 21.11 16.79
N ARG A 5 8.07 20.58 15.60
CA ARG A 5 7.07 21.14 14.67
C ARG A 5 5.67 20.52 14.82
N CYS A 6 5.54 19.43 15.58
CA CYS A 6 4.24 18.82 15.89
C CYS A 6 3.54 19.66 16.98
N LYS A 7 2.65 20.57 16.57
CA LYS A 7 1.99 21.54 17.47
C LYS A 7 0.91 20.93 18.36
N ALA A 8 0.18 19.92 17.86
CA ALA A 8 -0.85 19.20 18.59
C ALA A 8 -0.94 17.76 18.04
N LEU A 9 -1.16 16.80 18.94
CA LEU A 9 -1.45 15.42 18.58
C LEU A 9 -2.95 15.28 18.36
N TYR A 10 -3.34 14.90 17.16
CA TYR A 10 -4.63 14.25 16.94
C TYR A 10 -4.40 12.76 17.15
N ASP A 11 -4.69 12.27 18.35
CA ASP A 11 -4.57 10.84 18.70
C ASP A 11 -5.74 10.02 18.13
N HIS A 12 -5.92 10.13 16.83
CA HIS A 12 -6.84 9.31 16.08
C HIS A 12 -6.01 8.58 15.05
N GLY A 13 -5.71 7.31 15.33
CA GLY A 13 -5.19 6.42 14.30
C GLY A 13 -6.14 6.38 13.10
N ILE A 14 -5.64 5.94 11.95
CA ILE A 14 -6.44 5.86 10.72
C ILE A 14 -7.71 5.03 10.99
N PRO A 15 -8.93 5.51 10.68
CA PRO A 15 -10.15 4.71 10.81
C PRO A 15 -10.09 3.42 9.99
N THR A 16 -10.79 2.36 10.42
CA THR A 16 -10.80 1.06 9.71
C THR A 16 -11.24 1.18 8.25
N GLN A 17 -12.20 2.06 7.97
CA GLN A 17 -12.68 2.32 6.60
C GLN A 17 -11.58 2.92 5.72
N ASP A 18 -10.87 3.93 6.23
CA ASP A 18 -9.77 4.57 5.55
C ASP A 18 -8.60 3.61 5.34
N ARG A 19 -8.36 2.69 6.29
CA ARG A 19 -7.37 1.62 6.12
C ARG A 19 -7.72 0.69 4.95
N SER A 20 -8.98 0.30 4.82
CA SER A 20 -9.44 -0.52 3.70
C SER A 20 -9.34 0.24 2.37
N LEU A 21 -9.68 1.53 2.36
CA LEU A 21 -9.53 2.39 1.18
C LEU A 21 -8.07 2.46 0.74
N ILE A 22 -7.15 2.72 1.68
CA ILE A 22 -5.71 2.76 1.43
C ILE A 22 -5.26 1.43 0.83
N MET A 23 -5.64 0.30 1.41
CA MET A 23 -5.25 -1.02 0.91
C MET A 23 -5.78 -1.32 -0.48
N ASN A 24 -7.05 -1.00 -0.76
CA ASN A 24 -7.64 -1.18 -2.06
C ASN A 24 -6.89 -0.36 -3.12
N MET A 25 -6.63 0.92 -2.83
CA MET A 25 -5.94 1.80 -3.76
C MET A 25 -4.54 1.29 -4.10
N HIS A 26 -3.77 0.84 -3.10
CA HIS A 26 -2.46 0.26 -3.36
C HIS A 26 -2.53 -1.06 -4.13
N ASN A 27 -3.49 -1.94 -3.83
CA ASN A 27 -3.64 -3.20 -4.55
C ASN A 27 -4.04 -2.97 -6.01
N THR A 28 -4.88 -1.97 -6.30
CA THR A 28 -5.21 -1.55 -7.67
C THR A 28 -3.95 -1.09 -8.42
N MET A 29 -3.15 -0.21 -7.82
CA MET A 29 -1.90 0.25 -8.44
C MET A 29 -0.90 -0.89 -8.66
N ARG A 30 -0.78 -1.80 -7.69
CA ARG A 30 0.08 -2.98 -7.79
C ARG A 30 -0.41 -3.94 -8.88
N GLN A 31 -1.72 -4.14 -9.01
CA GLN A 31 -2.29 -4.93 -10.11
C GLN A 31 -2.03 -4.30 -11.48
N GLN A 32 -2.11 -2.97 -11.59
CA GLN A 32 -1.78 -2.25 -12.83
C GLN A 32 -0.33 -2.49 -13.26
N ILE A 33 0.61 -2.47 -12.33
CA ILE A 33 2.02 -2.81 -12.61
C ILE A 33 2.16 -4.30 -12.94
N ALA A 34 1.57 -5.19 -12.13
CA ALA A 34 1.69 -6.64 -12.29
C ALA A 34 1.23 -7.13 -13.67
N THR A 35 0.19 -6.51 -14.21
CA THR A 35 -0.35 -6.80 -15.54
C THR A 35 0.38 -6.09 -16.68
N GLY A 36 1.39 -5.27 -16.39
CA GLY A 36 2.17 -4.54 -17.40
C GLY A 36 1.45 -3.33 -18.00
N ASN A 37 0.43 -2.80 -17.32
CA ASN A 37 -0.40 -1.70 -17.81
C ASN A 37 0.08 -0.30 -17.38
N GLU A 38 1.14 -0.20 -16.59
CA GLU A 38 1.77 1.09 -16.25
C GLU A 38 2.73 1.54 -17.35
N ARG A 39 2.29 2.51 -18.15
CA ARG A 39 3.01 2.97 -19.35
C ARG A 39 4.13 3.99 -19.06
N ARG A 40 4.14 4.59 -17.87
CA ARG A 40 5.12 5.61 -17.49
C ARG A 40 6.43 4.98 -17.04
N GLY A 41 7.53 5.65 -17.35
CA GLY A 41 8.86 5.38 -16.83
C GLY A 41 9.94 6.00 -17.71
N LYS A 42 11.15 6.13 -17.16
CA LYS A 42 12.30 6.73 -17.85
C LYS A 42 13.54 5.87 -17.59
N PRO A 43 13.93 4.97 -18.51
CA PRO A 43 13.29 4.68 -19.81
C PRO A 43 12.08 3.75 -19.71
N GLY A 44 11.14 3.89 -20.65
CA GLY A 44 10.09 2.89 -20.97
C GLY A 44 9.01 2.64 -19.90
N PRO A 45 8.00 1.82 -20.21
CA PRO A 45 6.94 1.42 -19.28
C PRO A 45 7.46 0.46 -18.21
N GLN A 46 6.74 0.32 -17.09
CA GLN A 46 7.08 -0.68 -16.07
C GLN A 46 6.73 -2.09 -16.54
N PRO A 47 7.64 -3.08 -16.44
CA PRO A 47 7.37 -4.45 -16.87
C PRO A 47 6.35 -5.14 -15.97
N SER A 48 5.68 -6.16 -16.52
CA SER A 48 4.77 -7.03 -15.75
C SER A 48 5.52 -7.82 -14.67
N ALA A 49 4.81 -8.20 -13.61
CA ALA A 49 5.38 -8.91 -12.46
C ALA A 49 4.66 -10.23 -12.21
N ALA A 50 5.40 -11.35 -12.26
CA ALA A 50 4.84 -12.69 -12.13
C ALA A 50 4.38 -13.05 -10.71
N ASN A 51 4.89 -12.35 -9.67
CA ASN A 51 4.69 -12.72 -8.27
C ASN A 51 4.27 -11.53 -7.39
N MET A 52 3.59 -10.53 -7.96
CA MET A 52 3.04 -9.44 -7.16
C MET A 52 1.80 -9.93 -6.40
N ARG A 53 1.87 -10.01 -5.07
CA ARG A 53 0.79 -10.56 -4.20
C ARG A 53 0.02 -9.47 -3.50
N GLN A 54 -1.27 -9.64 -3.23
CA GLN A 54 -2.12 -8.65 -2.54
C GLN A 54 -1.54 -8.27 -1.18
N MET A 55 -1.59 -6.98 -0.86
CA MET A 55 -1.35 -6.50 0.49
C MET A 55 -2.61 -6.76 1.33
N ALA A 56 -2.40 -7.30 2.53
CA ALA A 56 -3.43 -7.51 3.52
C ALA A 56 -2.98 -6.86 4.83
N ILE A 57 -3.91 -6.24 5.57
CA ILE A 57 -3.65 -5.72 6.91
C ILE A 57 -3.93 -6.84 7.92
N TYR A 58 -2.92 -7.20 8.71
CA TYR A 58 -3.11 -7.90 9.97
C TYR A 58 -2.96 -6.89 11.11
N TRP A 59 -4.05 -6.65 11.85
CA TRP A 59 -4.05 -5.69 12.95
C TRP A 59 -3.77 -6.40 14.28
N SER A 60 -2.54 -6.88 14.44
CA SER A 60 -2.00 -7.31 15.74
C SER A 60 -0.52 -6.98 15.82
N GLY A 61 -0.19 -5.82 16.41
CA GLY A 61 1.12 -5.50 17.01
C GLY A 61 2.39 -5.44 16.13
N GLY A 62 2.36 -5.87 14.87
CA GLY A 62 3.52 -5.85 14.00
C GLY A 62 3.13 -6.18 12.56
N LEU A 63 3.79 -5.53 11.59
CA LEU A 63 3.65 -5.87 10.16
C LEU A 63 4.00 -7.35 9.98
N SER A 64 3.02 -8.18 9.65
CA SER A 64 3.24 -9.57 9.26
C SER A 64 2.46 -9.90 8.00
N ASN A 65 3.20 -10.44 7.04
CA ASN A 65 2.79 -10.74 5.68
C ASN A 65 1.79 -11.91 5.65
N MET A 66 0.54 -11.66 5.25
CA MET A 66 -0.26 -12.72 4.66
C MET A 66 -0.40 -12.47 3.16
N LEU A 67 0.16 -13.41 2.42
CA LEU A 67 0.42 -13.29 1.00
C LEU A 67 -0.69 -14.02 0.22
N ARG A 68 -1.61 -13.28 -0.40
CA ARG A 68 -2.61 -13.84 -1.34
C ARG A 68 -2.22 -13.45 -2.77
N ARG A 69 -2.31 -14.38 -3.73
CA ARG A 69 -1.99 -14.09 -5.15
C ARG A 69 -2.99 -13.05 -5.68
N LEU A 70 -2.48 -12.02 -6.38
CA LEU A 70 -3.30 -11.03 -7.11
C LEU A 70 -3.97 -11.68 -8.32
#